data_AF-A0AAN7CJ59-F1
#
_entry.id   AF-A0AAN7CJ59-F1
#
_cell.length_a   1.000
_cell.length_b   1.000
_cell.length_c   1.000
_cell.angle_alpha   90.00
_cell.angle_beta   90.00
_cell.angle_gamma   90.00
#
_symmetry.space_group_name_H-M   'P 1'
#
loop_
_entity.id
_entity.type
_entity.pdbx_description
1 polymer ?
#
loop_
_entity_poly.entity_id
_entity_poly.type
_entity_poly.pdbx_seq_one_letter_code
_entity_poly.pdbx_strand_id
1 'polypeptide(L)'
;MTNNFIEIKRNHRTERLILDELMRPVRCIAGRATTCWKAHREEDPHSPLIVKNSWQYPERDEEGELLLEATNKGVFHVARHYHHKTVQVRDMDDDLRGNIRRGLDVTKATNYRPHRSRLSPSRSAPGTSRAGRSSGVAGTKRPSTRTDTAIPPSKRLCSTSPIKAGSDALLNQVRRRVVLLDHGIPIYNASSPEVLLAALADFIEGHESLRQKAGLLHRDISIGNLMVSKDNRGFLIDLDLAIKEQRISASGAKGKTGTRAFMAIGALLGEQHSFMHDLESSFWVLFWICIHCNGPGEGKVIAEFERWNYADTEELAKLKLGTASDEDIFRNTTEEFFTKYYRPLIPWVNKLRKVVFLGGG
;
A
#
# COMPACT_ATOMS: atom_id res chain seq x y z
N MET A 1 -10.03 28.44 -20.02
CA MET A 1 -9.36 28.16 -18.73
C MET A 1 -10.39 27.46 -17.85
N THR A 2 -10.33 26.14 -17.75
CA THR A 2 -11.23 25.39 -16.87
C THR A 2 -10.79 25.61 -15.43
N ASN A 3 -11.67 26.19 -14.62
CA ASN A 3 -11.45 26.43 -13.20
C ASN A 3 -11.19 25.10 -12.47
N ASN A 4 -9.94 24.79 -12.14
CA ASN A 4 -9.53 23.59 -11.43
C ASN A 4 -9.69 23.79 -9.91
N PHE A 5 -10.92 23.88 -9.42
CA PHE A 5 -11.19 23.91 -7.98
C PHE A 5 -12.23 22.85 -7.57
N ILE A 6 -12.26 22.56 -6.28
CA ILE A 6 -13.33 21.77 -5.65
C ILE A 6 -13.97 22.57 -4.51
N GLU A 7 -15.28 22.40 -4.34
CA GLU A 7 -16.01 22.95 -3.20
C GLU A 7 -16.21 21.87 -2.14
N ILE A 8 -15.94 22.25 -0.90
CA ILE A 8 -16.17 21.43 0.29
C ILE A 8 -17.03 22.22 1.28
N LYS A 9 -17.77 21.51 2.13
CA LYS A 9 -18.54 22.12 3.22
C LYS A 9 -17.90 21.71 4.54
N ARG A 10 -17.38 22.68 5.28
CA ARG A 10 -16.73 22.47 6.57
C ARG A 10 -17.15 23.56 7.55
N ASN A 11 -17.48 23.20 8.79
CA ASN A 11 -17.91 24.14 9.83
C ASN A 11 -19.04 25.08 9.36
N HIS A 12 -20.04 24.54 8.66
CA HIS A 12 -21.16 25.28 8.05
C HIS A 12 -20.77 26.35 7.01
N ARG A 13 -19.52 26.34 6.52
CA ARG A 13 -19.05 27.22 5.46
C ARG A 13 -18.66 26.41 4.23
N THR A 14 -18.87 27.00 3.06
CA THR A 14 -18.34 26.46 1.81
C THR A 14 -16.93 27.01 1.63
N GLU A 15 -15.95 26.13 1.49
CA GLU A 15 -14.57 26.50 1.17
C GLU A 15 -14.24 26.03 -0.26
N ARG A 16 -13.48 26.84 -1.00
CA ARG A 16 -12.93 26.48 -2.31
C ARG A 16 -11.48 26.06 -2.17
N LEU A 17 -11.18 24.86 -2.67
CA LEU A 17 -9.81 24.36 -2.76
C LEU A 17 -9.35 24.42 -4.21
N ILE A 18 -8.32 25.20 -4.49
CA ILE A 18 -7.69 25.30 -5.80
C ILE A 18 -6.74 24.11 -5.98
N LEU A 19 -6.87 23.37 -7.09
CA LEU A 19 -6.02 22.23 -7.41
C LEU A 19 -4.81 22.71 -8.20
N ASP A 20 -3.63 22.60 -7.60
CA ASP A 20 -2.37 23.13 -8.13
C ASP A 20 -1.71 22.15 -9.09
N GLU A 21 -1.47 20.93 -8.59
CA GLU A 21 -0.62 19.96 -9.26
C GLU A 21 -1.16 18.55 -9.03
N LEU A 22 -1.31 17.79 -10.13
CA LEU A 22 -1.56 16.36 -10.05
C LEU A 22 -0.27 15.65 -9.64
N MET A 23 -0.26 15.04 -8.45
CA MET A 23 0.86 14.21 -8.02
C MET A 23 0.86 12.95 -8.88
N ARG A 24 1.99 12.69 -9.56
CA ARG A 24 2.10 11.62 -10.58
C ARG A 24 1.61 10.28 -10.02
N PRO A 25 0.56 9.67 -10.60
CA PRO A 25 0.05 8.39 -10.12
C PRO A 25 1.04 7.27 -10.43
N VAL A 26 1.11 6.27 -9.55
CA VAL A 26 1.76 4.99 -9.86
C VAL A 26 1.02 4.38 -11.05
N ARG A 27 1.74 4.09 -12.14
CA ARG A 27 1.13 3.51 -13.35
C ARG A 27 0.62 2.10 -13.03
N CYS A 28 -0.69 1.93 -12.91
CA CYS A 28 -1.34 0.63 -12.73
C CYS A 28 -2.49 0.43 -13.72
N ILE A 29 -2.64 -0.81 -14.22
CA ILE A 29 -3.77 -1.18 -15.10
C ILE A 29 -5.02 -1.53 -14.28
N ALA A 30 -4.83 -2.11 -13.08
CA ALA A 30 -5.89 -2.47 -12.16
C ALA A 30 -5.51 -2.00 -10.75
N GLY A 31 -6.45 -1.36 -10.06
CA GLY A 31 -6.26 -0.79 -8.72
C GLY A 31 -7.45 0.09 -8.33
N ARG A 32 -7.28 0.89 -7.27
CA ARG A 32 -8.31 1.81 -6.75
C ARG A 32 -8.42 3.13 -7.54
N ALA A 33 -7.69 3.22 -8.67
CA ALA A 33 -7.51 4.44 -9.46
C ALA A 33 -7.26 5.69 -8.60
N THR A 34 -6.37 5.57 -7.62
CA THR A 34 -6.05 6.64 -6.67
C THR A 34 -5.44 7.83 -7.41
N THR A 35 -5.99 9.02 -7.18
CA THR A 35 -5.47 10.29 -7.67
C THR A 35 -5.22 11.22 -6.50
N CYS A 36 -4.04 11.85 -6.46
CA CYS A 36 -3.66 12.80 -5.43
C CYS A 36 -3.33 14.14 -6.08
N TRP A 37 -3.88 15.22 -5.54
CA TRP A 37 -3.59 16.57 -5.97
C TRP A 37 -2.99 17.35 -4.81
N LYS A 38 -1.96 18.13 -5.10
CA LYS A 38 -1.62 19.26 -4.25
C LYS A 38 -2.67 20.35 -4.48
N ALA A 39 -3.15 20.94 -3.40
CA ALA A 39 -4.16 21.97 -3.43
C ALA A 39 -3.88 23.01 -2.34
N HIS A 40 -4.60 24.13 -2.37
CA HIS A 40 -4.63 25.10 -1.29
C HIS A 40 -6.04 25.69 -1.16
N ARG A 41 -6.32 26.35 -0.04
CA ARG A 41 -7.57 27.12 0.11
C ARG A 41 -7.44 28.40 -0.70
N GLU A 42 -8.48 28.80 -1.43
CA GLU A 42 -8.50 30.07 -2.17
C GLU A 42 -8.16 31.28 -1.27
N GLU A 43 -8.55 31.24 0.01
CA GLU A 43 -8.28 32.27 1.02
C GLU A 43 -6.89 32.17 1.68
N ASP A 44 -6.20 31.02 1.56
CA ASP A 44 -4.90 30.76 2.18
C ASP A 44 -4.00 29.93 1.25
N PRO A 45 -3.34 30.58 0.25
CA PRO A 45 -2.48 29.91 -0.71
C PRO A 45 -1.16 29.37 -0.14
N HIS A 46 -0.78 29.77 1.08
CA HIS A 46 0.49 29.36 1.69
C HIS A 46 0.38 28.08 2.51
N SER A 47 -0.83 27.58 2.76
CA SER A 47 -1.10 26.34 3.49
C SER A 47 -1.50 25.23 2.52
N PRO A 48 -0.54 24.42 2.04
CA PRO A 48 -0.86 23.34 1.11
C PRO A 48 -1.67 22.24 1.78
N LEU A 49 -2.57 21.65 1.01
CA LEU A 49 -3.41 20.51 1.32
C LEU A 49 -3.19 19.40 0.28
N ILE A 50 -3.49 18.17 0.67
CA ILE A 50 -3.49 17.04 -0.27
C ILE A 50 -4.92 16.56 -0.47
N VAL A 51 -5.40 16.55 -1.71
CA VAL A 51 -6.70 15.98 -2.09
C VAL A 51 -6.49 14.61 -2.70
N LYS A 52 -6.86 13.56 -1.97
CA LYS A 52 -6.85 12.17 -2.41
C LYS A 52 -8.25 11.74 -2.84
N ASN A 53 -8.38 11.16 -4.03
CA ASN A 53 -9.58 10.44 -4.45
C ASN A 53 -9.23 8.98 -4.74
N SER A 54 -10.06 8.05 -4.28
CA SER A 54 -9.89 6.62 -4.56
C SER A 54 -11.23 5.89 -4.57
N TRP A 55 -11.29 4.80 -5.34
CA TRP A 55 -12.41 3.87 -5.31
C TRP A 55 -12.23 2.87 -4.16
N GLN A 56 -13.23 2.77 -3.30
CA GLN A 56 -13.21 1.93 -2.11
C GLN A 56 -14.45 1.05 -2.04
N TYR A 57 -14.32 -0.11 -1.41
CA TYR A 57 -15.44 -0.99 -1.12
C TYR A 57 -16.31 -0.37 -0.01
N PRO A 58 -17.63 -0.23 -0.19
CA PRO A 58 -18.50 0.37 0.81
C PRO A 58 -18.58 -0.45 2.11
N GLU A 59 -18.20 -1.73 2.08
CA GLU A 59 -18.16 -2.62 3.25
C GLU A 59 -16.94 -2.38 4.16
N ARG A 60 -16.00 -1.52 3.76
CA ARG A 60 -14.83 -1.16 4.57
C ARG A 60 -15.06 0.15 5.31
N ASP A 61 -14.38 0.28 6.44
CA ASP A 61 -14.29 1.53 7.18
C ASP A 61 -13.73 2.64 6.27
N GLU A 62 -14.29 3.84 6.38
CA GLU A 62 -13.89 4.97 5.56
C GLU A 62 -12.58 5.55 6.07
N GLU A 63 -11.56 5.62 5.20
CA GLU A 63 -10.26 6.22 5.54
C GLU A 63 -10.42 7.63 6.15
N GLY A 64 -11.34 8.43 5.59
CA GLY A 64 -11.62 9.77 6.07
C GLY A 64 -12.11 9.82 7.52
N GLU A 65 -12.89 8.84 7.96
CA GLU A 65 -13.39 8.73 9.33
C GLU A 65 -12.28 8.24 10.28
N LEU A 66 -11.47 7.28 9.84
CA LEU A 66 -10.32 6.78 10.61
C LEU A 66 -9.29 7.88 10.88
N LEU A 67 -9.01 8.71 9.86
CA LEU A 67 -8.12 9.86 10.00
C LEU A 67 -8.71 10.95 10.89
N LEU A 68 -10.02 11.20 10.81
CA LEU A 68 -10.71 12.14 11.70
C LEU A 68 -10.63 11.66 13.16
N GLU A 69 -10.90 10.38 13.42
CA GLU A 69 -10.77 9.76 14.74
C GLU A 69 -9.33 9.91 15.28
N ALA A 70 -8.32 9.55 14.48
CA ALA A 70 -6.91 9.68 14.87
C ALA A 70 -6.51 11.13 15.18
N THR A 71 -6.96 12.09 14.35
CA THR A 71 -6.68 13.52 14.53
C THR A 71 -7.31 14.04 15.83
N ASN A 72 -8.58 13.73 16.08
CA ASN A 72 -9.30 14.15 17.29
C ASN A 72 -8.70 13.58 18.58
N LYS A 73 -8.13 12.37 18.49
CA LYS A 73 -7.45 11.71 19.61
C LYS A 73 -5.99 12.14 19.79
N GLY A 74 -5.51 13.11 19.01
CA GLY A 74 -4.15 13.63 19.11
C GLY A 74 -3.08 12.60 18.78
N VAL A 75 -3.35 11.69 17.83
CA VAL A 75 -2.32 10.84 17.25
C VAL A 75 -1.29 11.71 16.52
N PHE A 76 -0.02 11.47 16.77
CA PHE A 76 1.09 12.18 16.12
C PHE A 76 1.78 11.27 15.09
N HIS A 77 2.59 11.84 14.20
CA HIS A 77 3.28 11.12 13.12
C HIS A 77 2.33 10.31 12.20
N VAL A 78 1.09 10.77 12.06
CA VAL A 78 0.08 10.30 11.09
C VAL A 78 -0.52 11.53 10.42
N ALA A 79 -0.81 11.46 9.13
CA ALA A 79 -1.41 12.57 8.39
C ALA A 79 -2.74 12.99 9.01
N ARG A 80 -2.89 14.30 9.20
CA ARG A 80 -4.05 14.88 9.86
C ARG A 80 -5.18 15.13 8.87
N HIS A 81 -6.37 14.80 9.33
CA HIS A 81 -7.61 15.02 8.59
C HIS A 81 -7.88 16.52 8.43
N TYR A 82 -8.33 16.90 7.23
CA TYR A 82 -8.88 18.23 6.96
C TYR A 82 -10.39 18.17 6.66
N HIS A 83 -10.77 17.24 5.78
CA HIS A 83 -12.15 17.02 5.32
C HIS A 83 -12.22 15.67 4.60
N HIS A 84 -13.36 14.99 4.62
CA HIS A 84 -13.60 13.84 3.77
C HIS A 84 -15.05 13.84 3.26
N LYS A 85 -15.33 13.16 2.15
CA LYS A 85 -16.70 12.88 1.69
C LYS A 85 -16.78 11.73 0.70
N THR A 86 -17.96 11.16 0.55
CA THR A 86 -18.34 10.46 -0.67
C THR A 86 -18.49 11.44 -1.82
N VAL A 87 -17.89 11.14 -2.96
CA VAL A 87 -18.07 11.97 -4.16
C VAL A 87 -19.45 11.68 -4.73
N GLN A 88 -20.20 12.75 -5.05
CA GLN A 88 -21.52 12.65 -5.66
C GLN A 88 -21.50 13.21 -7.08
N VAL A 89 -22.20 12.54 -7.98
CA VAL A 89 -22.44 12.96 -9.37
C VAL A 89 -23.95 12.97 -9.57
N ARG A 90 -24.52 14.14 -9.90
CA ARG A 90 -25.99 14.35 -10.03
C ARG A 90 -26.75 13.96 -8.76
N ASP A 91 -26.26 14.42 -7.61
CA ASP A 91 -26.84 14.18 -6.27
C ASP A 91 -26.92 12.69 -5.87
N MET A 92 -26.16 11.83 -6.54
CA MET A 92 -26.04 10.41 -6.23
C MET A 92 -24.58 10.04 -5.97
N ASP A 93 -24.34 9.11 -5.06
CA ASP A 93 -22.99 8.60 -4.79
C ASP A 93 -22.35 8.03 -6.06
N ASP A 94 -21.12 8.45 -6.32
CA ASP A 94 -20.35 8.04 -7.50
C ASP A 94 -19.84 6.61 -7.31
N ASP A 95 -20.64 5.64 -7.75
CA ASP A 95 -20.40 4.20 -7.60
C ASP A 95 -20.21 3.47 -8.94
N LEU A 96 -19.58 2.30 -8.89
CA LEU A 96 -19.35 1.50 -10.10
C LEU A 96 -20.64 0.91 -10.64
N ARG A 97 -21.58 0.49 -9.78
CA ARG A 97 -22.78 -0.23 -10.20
C ARG A 97 -23.81 0.70 -10.87
N GLY A 98 -24.18 1.78 -10.19
CA GLY A 98 -25.17 2.74 -10.65
C GLY A 98 -24.59 3.71 -11.67
N ASN A 99 -23.49 4.38 -11.34
CA ASN A 99 -22.99 5.50 -12.13
C ASN A 99 -22.15 5.08 -13.34
N ILE A 100 -21.28 4.06 -13.20
CA ILE A 100 -20.40 3.61 -14.28
C ILE A 100 -21.03 2.50 -15.13
N ARG A 101 -21.49 1.40 -14.53
CA ARG A 101 -22.05 0.24 -15.25
C ARG A 101 -23.49 0.46 -15.71
N ARG A 102 -24.28 1.25 -14.98
CA ARG A 102 -25.68 1.60 -15.35
C ARG A 102 -26.53 0.38 -15.76
N GLY A 103 -26.45 -0.71 -15.00
CA GLY A 103 -27.21 -1.94 -15.28
C GLY A 103 -26.63 -2.83 -16.39
N LEU A 104 -25.44 -2.54 -16.92
CA LEU A 104 -24.73 -3.45 -17.82
C LEU A 104 -24.41 -4.77 -17.11
N ASP A 105 -24.94 -5.86 -17.66
CA ASP A 105 -24.68 -7.21 -17.21
C ASP A 105 -23.37 -7.73 -17.83
N VAL A 106 -22.28 -7.61 -17.08
CA VAL A 106 -20.94 -8.03 -17.50
C VAL A 106 -20.87 -9.54 -17.73
N THR A 107 -21.80 -10.33 -17.17
CA THR A 107 -21.84 -11.78 -17.38
C THR A 107 -22.21 -12.16 -18.81
N LYS A 108 -22.88 -11.25 -19.54
CA LYS A 108 -23.24 -11.43 -20.96
C LYS A 108 -22.11 -11.09 -21.93
N ALA A 109 -20.96 -10.61 -21.44
CA ALA A 109 -19.84 -10.30 -22.31
C ALA A 109 -19.24 -11.59 -22.90
N THR A 110 -18.91 -11.58 -24.19
CA THR A 110 -18.32 -12.73 -24.92
C THR A 110 -17.00 -13.21 -24.32
N ASN A 111 -16.28 -12.33 -23.62
CA ASN A 111 -15.02 -12.61 -22.94
C ASN A 111 -15.18 -12.81 -21.42
N TYR A 112 -16.40 -12.90 -20.90
CA TYR A 112 -16.64 -13.10 -19.47
C TYR A 112 -16.07 -14.45 -19.04
N ARG A 113 -15.15 -14.42 -18.08
CA ARG A 113 -14.62 -15.62 -17.42
C ARG A 113 -15.06 -15.55 -15.96
N PRO A 114 -15.98 -16.43 -15.52
CA PRO A 114 -16.33 -16.49 -14.10
C PRO A 114 -15.07 -16.74 -13.29
N HIS A 115 -14.96 -16.09 -12.13
CA HIS A 115 -13.81 -16.18 -11.26
C HIS A 115 -13.60 -17.65 -10.88
N ARG A 116 -12.50 -18.28 -11.32
CA ARG A 116 -12.15 -19.64 -10.87
C ARG A 116 -11.95 -19.59 -9.37
N SER A 117 -12.95 -20.00 -8.60
CA SER A 117 -12.78 -20.46 -7.24
C SER A 117 -11.67 -21.51 -7.24
N ARG A 118 -10.52 -21.19 -6.65
CA ARG A 118 -9.44 -22.16 -6.41
C ARG A 118 -10.06 -23.29 -5.57
N LEU A 119 -10.40 -24.40 -6.22
CA LEU A 119 -10.75 -25.63 -5.56
C LEU A 119 -9.54 -26.05 -4.70
N SER A 120 -9.79 -26.30 -3.42
CA SER A 120 -8.82 -26.92 -2.51
C SER A 120 -8.33 -28.25 -3.11
N PRO A 121 -7.04 -28.62 -2.98
CA PRO A 121 -6.59 -29.90 -3.48
C PRO A 121 -7.11 -31.01 -2.55
N SER A 122 -8.18 -31.69 -2.97
CA SER A 122 -8.58 -32.96 -2.38
C SER A 122 -7.60 -34.06 -2.79
N ARG A 123 -7.29 -34.92 -1.82
CA ARG A 123 -6.35 -36.04 -1.87
C ARG A 123 -6.56 -36.94 -3.09
N SER A 124 -5.43 -37.42 -3.60
CA SER A 124 -5.20 -38.30 -4.75
C SER A 124 -6.03 -39.60 -4.80
N ALA A 125 -6.42 -40.00 -6.01
CA ALA A 125 -6.47 -41.40 -6.47
C ALA A 125 -6.22 -41.48 -8.00
N PRO A 126 -5.66 -42.59 -8.54
CA PRO A 126 -4.93 -42.64 -9.81
C PRO A 126 -5.74 -43.19 -11.00
N GLY A 127 -5.27 -42.86 -12.22
CA GLY A 127 -5.74 -43.40 -13.52
C GLY A 127 -6.64 -42.40 -14.25
N THR A 128 -6.39 -41.96 -15.49
CA THR A 128 -6.00 -42.71 -16.68
C THR A 128 -5.35 -41.77 -17.70
N SER A 129 -4.44 -42.33 -18.48
CA SER A 129 -3.68 -41.70 -19.57
C SER A 129 -4.58 -41.20 -20.71
N ARG A 130 -4.40 -39.93 -21.11
CA ARG A 130 -4.67 -39.51 -22.51
C ARG A 130 -3.56 -38.58 -23.00
N ALA A 131 -2.85 -39.09 -23.99
CA ALA A 131 -1.79 -38.41 -24.72
C ALA A 131 -2.32 -37.34 -25.67
N GLY A 132 -1.49 -36.32 -25.90
CA GLY A 132 -1.37 -35.64 -27.19
C GLY A 132 -2.23 -34.39 -27.39
N ARG A 133 -1.61 -33.22 -27.30
CA ARG A 133 -1.30 -32.39 -28.49
C ARG A 133 -0.54 -31.12 -28.10
N SER A 134 0.72 -31.10 -28.49
CA SER A 134 1.55 -29.91 -28.61
C SER A 134 1.10 -29.07 -29.81
N SER A 135 0.78 -27.80 -29.58
CA SER A 135 0.91 -26.76 -30.59
C SER A 135 1.42 -25.49 -29.90
N GLY A 136 2.64 -25.11 -30.26
CA GLY A 136 3.28 -23.91 -29.77
C GLY A 136 2.68 -22.66 -30.43
N VAL A 137 2.55 -21.61 -29.62
CA VAL A 137 2.82 -20.24 -30.06
C VAL A 137 3.58 -19.59 -28.91
N ALA A 138 4.90 -19.57 -29.03
CA ALA A 138 5.76 -18.71 -28.24
C ALA A 138 5.43 -17.27 -28.62
N GLY A 139 4.58 -16.62 -27.82
CA GLY A 139 4.30 -15.19 -27.94
C GLY A 139 5.54 -14.41 -27.49
N THR A 140 6.37 -14.04 -28.47
CA THR A 140 7.53 -13.15 -28.31
C THR A 140 7.11 -11.89 -27.58
N LYS A 141 7.58 -11.70 -26.33
CA LYS A 141 7.38 -10.46 -25.59
C LYS A 141 8.16 -9.35 -26.29
N ARG A 142 7.43 -8.35 -26.80
CA ARG A 142 7.97 -7.13 -27.40
C ARG A 142 8.80 -6.37 -26.34
N PRO A 143 10.04 -5.97 -26.61
CA PRO A 143 10.84 -5.22 -25.66
C PRO A 143 10.28 -3.80 -25.57
N SER A 144 9.77 -3.40 -24.41
CA SER A 144 9.39 -2.02 -24.16
C SER A 144 10.65 -1.22 -23.79
N THR A 145 11.25 -0.58 -24.77
CA THR A 145 12.21 0.51 -24.60
C THR A 145 11.47 1.73 -24.05
N ARG A 146 11.63 1.98 -22.74
CA ARG A 146 11.68 3.30 -22.10
C ARG A 146 11.99 3.10 -20.61
N THR A 147 13.24 3.36 -20.27
CA THR A 147 13.80 3.43 -18.91
C THR A 147 13.20 4.62 -18.17
N ASP A 148 12.11 4.38 -17.44
CA ASP A 148 11.78 5.13 -16.23
C ASP A 148 11.96 4.12 -15.08
N THR A 149 13.10 4.21 -14.38
CA THR A 149 13.53 3.37 -13.25
C THR A 149 12.61 3.58 -12.05
N ALA A 150 11.44 2.93 -12.07
CA ALA A 150 10.43 3.10 -11.03
C ALA A 150 10.82 2.33 -9.75
N ILE A 151 11.09 3.09 -8.68
CA ILE A 151 11.29 2.60 -7.30
C ILE A 151 10.01 2.02 -6.66
N PRO A 152 8.76 2.45 -6.98
CA PRO A 152 7.63 1.72 -6.45
C PRO A 152 7.55 0.34 -7.12
N PRO A 153 7.39 -0.75 -6.34
CA PRO A 153 7.15 -2.07 -6.91
C PRO A 153 5.96 -1.99 -7.87
N SER A 154 6.04 -2.69 -9.00
CA SER A 154 4.93 -2.65 -9.96
C SER A 154 3.70 -3.29 -9.31
N LYS A 155 2.72 -2.46 -8.89
CA LYS A 155 1.46 -2.93 -8.31
C LYS A 155 0.64 -3.62 -9.41
N ARG A 156 0.95 -4.89 -9.71
CA ARG A 156 0.20 -5.72 -10.68
C ARG A 156 -0.57 -6.88 -10.08
N LEU A 157 -0.66 -6.98 -8.77
CA LEU A 157 -1.57 -7.92 -8.12
C LEU A 157 -2.58 -7.14 -7.28
N CYS A 158 -3.84 -7.24 -7.70
CA CYS A 158 -4.98 -6.79 -6.92
C CYS A 158 -4.86 -7.34 -5.50
N SER A 159 -4.92 -6.45 -4.50
CA SER A 159 -5.42 -6.85 -3.18
C SER A 159 -6.93 -7.07 -3.31
N THR A 160 -7.33 -8.08 -4.09
CA THR A 160 -8.69 -8.63 -3.99
C THR A 160 -8.70 -9.42 -2.71
N SER A 161 -9.15 -8.79 -1.63
CA SER A 161 -9.61 -9.53 -0.47
C SER A 161 -10.74 -10.45 -0.93
N PRO A 162 -10.69 -11.77 -0.68
CA PRO A 162 -11.88 -12.58 -0.76
C PRO A 162 -12.82 -12.06 0.34
N ILE A 163 -13.85 -11.33 -0.06
CA ILE A 163 -15.02 -11.12 0.77
C ILE A 163 -15.74 -12.47 0.86
N LYS A 164 -16.45 -12.72 1.96
CA LYS A 164 -17.30 -13.89 2.24
C LYS A 164 -17.83 -14.55 0.96
N ALA A 165 -17.51 -15.83 0.77
CA ALA A 165 -18.13 -16.66 -0.27
C ALA A 165 -19.66 -16.63 -0.06
N GLY A 166 -20.39 -16.02 -1.00
CA GLY A 166 -21.84 -15.90 -0.87
C GLY A 166 -22.55 -14.89 -1.78
N SER A 167 -21.85 -14.08 -2.57
CA SER A 167 -22.52 -13.21 -3.55
C SER A 167 -21.79 -13.23 -4.88
N ASP A 168 -22.45 -13.83 -5.88
CA ASP A 168 -22.11 -13.74 -7.31
C ASP A 168 -22.39 -12.33 -7.88
N ALA A 169 -22.73 -11.35 -7.02
CA ALA A 169 -22.88 -9.96 -7.42
C ALA A 169 -21.49 -9.33 -7.63
N LEU A 170 -21.25 -8.81 -8.83
CA LEU A 170 -20.06 -8.03 -9.14
C LEU A 170 -19.86 -6.95 -8.07
N LEU A 171 -18.72 -7.00 -7.37
CA LEU A 171 -18.41 -6.08 -6.27
C LEU A 171 -18.61 -4.61 -6.67
N ASN A 172 -19.28 -3.84 -5.81
CA ASN A 172 -19.43 -2.40 -5.97
C ASN A 172 -18.25 -1.66 -5.35
N GLN A 173 -17.90 -0.51 -5.89
CA GLN A 173 -16.97 0.42 -5.26
C GLN A 173 -17.52 1.82 -5.40
N VAL A 174 -17.27 2.65 -4.39
CA VAL A 174 -17.71 4.04 -4.33
C VAL A 174 -16.48 4.94 -4.31
N ARG A 175 -16.53 6.07 -5.01
CA ARG A 175 -15.46 7.05 -5.03
C ARG A 175 -15.50 7.89 -3.75
N ARG A 176 -14.45 7.77 -2.94
CA ARG A 176 -14.24 8.57 -1.73
C ARG A 176 -13.19 9.65 -1.98
N ARG A 177 -13.35 10.78 -1.30
CA ARG A 177 -12.40 11.89 -1.27
C ARG A 177 -11.96 12.16 0.16
N VAL A 178 -10.66 12.25 0.37
CA VAL A 178 -10.04 12.69 1.62
C VAL A 178 -9.15 13.90 1.33
N VAL A 179 -9.20 14.90 2.20
CA VAL A 179 -8.34 16.07 2.19
C VAL A 179 -7.48 16.01 3.46
N LEU A 180 -6.17 16.13 3.29
CA LEU A 180 -5.17 16.03 4.35
C LEU A 180 -4.46 17.37 4.53
N LEU A 181 -4.09 17.67 5.78
CA LEU A 181 -3.28 18.83 6.14
C LEU A 181 -1.80 18.64 5.83
N ASP A 182 -1.30 17.42 6.04
CA ASP A 182 0.13 17.14 5.97
C ASP A 182 0.54 16.79 4.53
N HIS A 183 1.67 17.37 4.11
CA HIS A 183 2.29 17.11 2.83
C HIS A 183 3.76 16.74 3.05
N GLY A 184 4.28 15.91 2.16
CA GLY A 184 5.65 15.44 2.24
C GLY A 184 6.07 14.72 0.97
N ILE A 185 7.30 14.22 0.99
CA ILE A 185 7.83 13.35 -0.04
C ILE A 185 7.86 11.90 0.46
N PRO A 186 7.76 10.89 -0.41
CA PRO A 186 7.93 9.51 0.01
C PRO A 186 9.28 9.27 0.69
N ILE A 187 9.33 8.38 1.67
CA ILE A 187 10.53 8.13 2.50
C ILE A 187 11.78 7.74 1.69
N TYR A 188 11.61 7.06 0.55
CA TYR A 188 12.72 6.67 -0.32
C TYR A 188 13.38 7.85 -1.05
N ASN A 189 12.78 9.05 -0.96
CA ASN A 189 13.36 10.31 -1.43
C ASN A 189 13.94 11.15 -0.28
N ALA A 190 14.08 10.60 0.93
CA ALA A 190 14.75 11.27 2.03
C ALA A 190 16.13 11.82 1.59
N SER A 191 16.47 13.02 2.04
CA SER A 191 17.66 13.74 1.57
C SER A 191 18.98 13.11 2.03
N SER A 192 18.96 12.34 3.12
CA SER A 192 20.13 11.67 3.67
C SER A 192 19.77 10.37 4.40
N PRO A 193 20.73 9.46 4.64
CA PRO A 193 20.51 8.27 5.48
C PRO A 193 20.06 8.62 6.90
N GLU A 194 20.53 9.73 7.46
CA GLU A 194 20.12 10.21 8.78
C GLU A 194 18.65 10.63 8.79
N VAL A 195 18.19 11.36 7.75
CA VAL A 195 16.78 11.73 7.60
C VAL A 195 15.91 10.49 7.38
N LEU A 196 16.38 9.51 6.60
CA LEU A 196 15.69 8.23 6.42
C LEU A 196 15.48 7.52 7.76
N LEU A 197 16.53 7.40 8.58
CA LEU A 197 16.45 6.74 9.88
C LEU A 197 15.59 7.51 10.89
N ALA A 198 15.72 8.84 10.93
CA ALA A 198 14.90 9.70 11.79
C ALA A 198 13.41 9.58 11.41
N ALA A 199 13.08 9.62 10.11
CA ALA A 199 11.72 9.45 9.64
C ALA A 199 11.16 8.06 9.93
N LEU A 200 11.98 7.01 9.85
CA LEU A 200 11.56 5.65 10.23
C LEU A 200 11.29 5.54 11.74
N ALA A 201 12.10 6.19 12.57
CA ALA A 201 11.87 6.25 14.01
C ALA A 201 10.56 7.00 14.35
N ASP A 202 10.36 8.18 13.77
CA ASP A 202 9.11 8.95 13.89
C ASP A 202 7.89 8.13 13.44
N PHE A 203 8.03 7.35 12.37
CA PHE A 203 6.99 6.44 11.90
C PHE A 203 6.65 5.37 12.95
N ILE A 204 7.65 4.72 13.57
CA ILE A 204 7.42 3.69 14.59
C ILE A 204 6.68 4.30 15.78
N GLU A 205 7.08 5.49 16.20
CA GLU A 205 6.41 6.24 17.26
C GLU A 205 4.97 6.61 16.88
N GLY A 206 4.75 7.02 15.63
CA GLY A 206 3.42 7.32 15.10
C GLY A 206 2.50 6.12 15.02
N HIS A 207 3.03 4.96 14.62
CA HIS A 207 2.30 3.70 14.60
C HIS A 207 1.93 3.24 16.02
N GLU A 208 2.84 3.39 16.98
CA GLU A 208 2.53 3.17 18.39
C GLU A 208 1.45 4.13 18.90
N SER A 209 1.56 5.44 18.60
CA SER A 209 0.53 6.42 18.97
C SER A 209 -0.83 6.08 18.34
N LEU A 210 -0.84 5.60 17.10
CA LEU A 210 -2.05 5.18 16.39
C LEU A 210 -2.72 3.99 17.10
N ARG A 211 -1.94 3.00 17.53
CA ARG A 211 -2.43 1.87 18.32
C ARG A 211 -2.94 2.33 19.68
N GLN A 212 -2.12 3.04 20.45
CA GLN A 212 -2.43 3.38 21.85
C GLN A 212 -3.60 4.35 21.98
N LYS A 213 -3.66 5.39 21.13
CA LYS A 213 -4.70 6.42 21.24
C LYS A 213 -5.95 6.05 20.46
N ALA A 214 -5.81 5.58 19.21
CA ALA A 214 -6.96 5.30 18.34
C ALA A 214 -7.38 3.82 18.31
N GLY A 215 -6.56 2.90 18.84
CA GLY A 215 -6.85 1.47 18.79
C GLY A 215 -6.74 0.88 17.38
N LEU A 216 -5.96 1.52 16.49
CA LEU A 216 -5.88 1.17 15.07
C LEU A 216 -4.55 0.50 14.72
N LEU A 217 -4.61 -0.55 13.89
CA LEU A 217 -3.46 -1.17 13.21
C LEU A 217 -3.48 -0.78 11.74
N HIS A 218 -2.32 -0.48 11.15
CA HIS A 218 -2.24 0.09 9.81
C HIS A 218 -2.38 -0.95 8.68
N ARG A 219 -1.68 -2.10 8.79
CA ARG A 219 -1.76 -3.24 7.84
C ARG A 219 -1.24 -3.04 6.42
N ASP A 220 -0.67 -1.89 6.09
CA ASP A 220 -0.08 -1.62 4.76
C ASP A 220 1.16 -0.74 4.86
N ILE A 221 2.06 -1.09 5.78
CA ILE A 221 3.37 -0.44 5.86
C ILE A 221 4.14 -0.74 4.57
N SER A 222 4.47 0.31 3.83
CA SER A 222 5.20 0.22 2.56
C SER A 222 5.93 1.53 2.26
N ILE A 223 6.93 1.49 1.38
CA ILE A 223 7.71 2.68 0.99
C ILE A 223 6.85 3.85 0.44
N GLY A 224 5.63 3.56 -0.02
CA GLY A 224 4.70 4.56 -0.56
C GLY A 224 3.76 5.18 0.48
N ASN A 225 3.68 4.60 1.68
CA ASN A 225 2.79 5.07 2.75
C ASN A 225 3.58 5.71 3.91
N LEU A 226 4.91 5.72 3.83
CA LEU A 226 5.80 6.45 4.72
C LEU A 226 6.27 7.73 4.04
N MET A 227 6.05 8.86 4.71
CA MET A 227 6.32 10.19 4.17
C MET A 227 7.31 10.94 5.05
N VAL A 228 8.06 11.85 4.44
CA VAL A 228 8.98 12.80 5.09
C VAL A 228 8.45 14.20 4.83
N SER A 229 8.18 14.92 5.91
CA SER A 229 7.77 16.32 5.86
C SER A 229 8.95 17.25 5.52
N LYS A 230 8.65 18.51 5.22
CA LYS A 230 9.66 19.55 5.01
C LYS A 230 10.62 19.75 6.20
N ASP A 231 10.14 19.40 7.41
CA ASP A 231 10.89 19.54 8.66
C ASP A 231 11.70 18.26 8.98
N ASN A 232 11.89 17.38 8.00
CA ASN A 232 12.56 16.09 8.11
C ASN A 232 11.93 15.13 9.15
N ARG A 233 10.66 15.35 9.49
CA ARG A 233 9.88 14.46 10.36
C ARG A 233 9.12 13.42 9.55
N GLY A 234 9.10 12.18 10.03
CA GLY A 234 8.37 11.07 9.42
C GLY A 234 6.88 11.08 9.76
N PHE A 235 6.02 10.59 8.87
CA PHE A 235 4.61 10.35 9.18
C PHE A 235 3.96 9.31 8.26
N LEU A 236 2.87 8.71 8.75
CA LEU A 236 2.02 7.74 8.07
C LEU A 236 0.94 8.39 7.22
N ILE A 237 0.65 7.78 6.07
CA ILE A 237 -0.55 8.04 5.25
C ILE A 237 -1.26 6.73 4.92
N ASP A 238 -2.48 6.84 4.38
CA ASP A 238 -3.25 5.71 3.82
C ASP A 238 -3.75 4.71 4.89
N LEU A 239 -4.80 5.09 5.61
CA LEU A 239 -5.50 4.21 6.57
C LEU A 239 -6.59 3.33 5.92
N ASP A 240 -6.61 3.18 4.59
CA ASP A 240 -7.66 2.43 3.87
C ASP A 240 -7.72 0.93 4.20
N LEU A 241 -6.63 0.38 4.74
CA LEU A 241 -6.53 -1.01 5.18
C LEU A 241 -6.52 -1.17 6.69
N ALA A 242 -6.58 -0.05 7.43
CA ALA A 242 -6.48 -0.06 8.86
C ALA A 242 -7.71 -0.71 9.51
N ILE A 243 -7.52 -1.27 10.69
CA ILE A 243 -8.58 -1.94 11.46
C ILE A 243 -8.46 -1.59 12.94
N LYS A 244 -9.58 -1.68 13.66
CA LYS A 244 -9.54 -1.69 15.13
C LYS A 244 -8.91 -2.98 15.63
N GLU A 245 -7.96 -2.85 16.56
CA GLU A 245 -7.21 -3.97 17.15
C GLU A 245 -8.14 -4.93 17.89
N GLN A 246 -9.04 -4.41 18.72
CA GLN A 246 -9.97 -5.18 19.55
C GLN A 246 -11.25 -5.64 18.82
N ARG A 247 -11.20 -5.87 17.51
CA ARG A 247 -12.41 -6.21 16.74
C ARG A 247 -12.94 -7.61 17.07
N ILE A 248 -14.26 -7.72 17.29
CA ILE A 248 -14.98 -8.98 17.52
C ILE A 248 -15.16 -9.78 16.21
N SER A 249 -15.12 -9.12 15.04
CA SER A 249 -15.27 -9.77 13.73
C SER A 249 -14.43 -9.10 12.63
N ALA A 250 -14.18 -9.81 11.53
CA ALA A 250 -13.40 -9.30 10.40
C ALA A 250 -14.21 -8.30 9.57
N SER A 251 -13.72 -7.06 9.42
CA SER A 251 -14.27 -6.04 8.52
C SER A 251 -13.96 -6.39 7.06
N GLY A 252 -14.85 -7.14 6.42
CA GLY A 252 -14.91 -7.36 4.96
C GLY A 252 -13.74 -8.11 4.30
N ALA A 253 -12.55 -8.17 4.90
CA ALA A 253 -11.35 -8.75 4.32
C ALA A 253 -10.72 -9.76 5.29
N LYS A 254 -11.04 -11.06 5.10
CA LYS A 254 -10.25 -12.16 5.66
C LYS A 254 -8.99 -12.47 4.84
N GLY A 255 -8.77 -11.75 3.74
CA GLY A 255 -7.62 -11.95 2.85
C GLY A 255 -6.34 -11.33 3.42
N LYS A 256 -5.20 -11.93 3.06
CA LYS A 256 -3.86 -11.36 3.22
C LYS A 256 -3.81 -10.02 2.45
N THR A 257 -3.81 -8.89 3.18
CA THR A 257 -3.75 -7.53 2.62
C THR A 257 -2.38 -6.93 2.85
N GLY A 258 -1.98 -6.00 1.98
CA GLY A 258 -0.70 -5.30 2.09
C GLY A 258 0.15 -5.44 0.83
N THR A 259 1.20 -4.63 0.74
CA THR A 259 2.18 -4.71 -0.34
C THR A 259 3.16 -5.86 -0.10
N ARG A 260 3.13 -6.90 -0.97
CA ARG A 260 3.76 -8.22 -0.74
C ARG A 260 5.20 -8.16 -0.23
N ALA A 261 6.09 -7.43 -0.90
CA ALA A 261 7.50 -7.34 -0.51
C ALA A 261 7.71 -6.84 0.94
N PHE A 262 6.76 -6.06 1.48
CA PHE A 262 6.83 -5.50 2.82
C PHE A 262 6.03 -6.30 3.86
N MET A 263 5.16 -7.23 3.45
CA MET A 263 4.39 -8.04 4.38
C MET A 263 5.30 -8.86 5.31
N ALA A 264 5.00 -8.88 6.59
CA ALA A 264 5.70 -9.67 7.60
C ALA A 264 5.60 -11.18 7.34
N ILE A 265 6.58 -11.97 7.83
CA ILE A 265 6.64 -13.42 7.64
C ILE A 265 5.38 -14.11 8.20
N GLY A 266 4.98 -13.83 9.44
CA GLY A 266 3.77 -14.39 10.04
C GLY A 266 2.49 -14.04 9.25
N ALA A 267 2.36 -12.78 8.83
CA ALA A 267 1.23 -12.34 7.99
C ALA A 267 1.19 -13.04 6.62
N LEU A 268 2.36 -13.34 6.02
CA LEU A 268 2.46 -14.14 4.80
C LEU A 268 2.06 -15.59 5.03
N LEU A 269 2.33 -16.15 6.22
CA LEU A 269 1.91 -17.50 6.62
C LEU A 269 0.43 -17.58 7.04
N GLY A 270 -0.24 -16.44 7.19
CA GLY A 270 -1.67 -16.35 7.45
C GLY A 270 -2.02 -16.11 8.92
N GLU A 271 -1.05 -15.70 9.73
CA GLU A 271 -1.30 -15.21 11.08
C GLU A 271 -2.22 -13.98 11.06
N GLN A 272 -2.94 -13.80 12.18
CA GLN A 272 -3.72 -12.59 12.36
C GLN A 272 -2.77 -11.39 12.47
N HIS A 273 -3.01 -10.38 11.62
CA HIS A 273 -2.21 -9.16 11.63
C HIS A 273 -2.20 -8.53 13.02
N SER A 274 -1.01 -8.13 13.46
CA SER A 274 -0.74 -7.61 14.80
C SER A 274 0.19 -6.42 14.69
N PHE A 275 0.37 -5.69 15.79
CA PHE A 275 1.34 -4.60 15.85
C PHE A 275 2.76 -5.03 15.46
N MET A 276 3.20 -6.23 15.90
CA MET A 276 4.53 -6.75 15.59
C MET A 276 4.75 -6.96 14.09
N HIS A 277 3.69 -7.32 13.35
CA HIS A 277 3.77 -7.45 11.90
C HIS A 277 4.04 -6.10 11.20
N ASP A 278 3.43 -5.01 11.67
CA ASP A 278 3.72 -3.68 11.11
C ASP A 278 5.16 -3.22 11.45
N LEU A 279 5.69 -3.58 12.63
CA LEU A 279 7.11 -3.35 12.97
C LEU A 279 8.06 -4.14 12.06
N GLU A 280 7.78 -5.42 11.81
CA GLU A 280 8.57 -6.24 10.88
C GLU A 280 8.52 -5.66 9.44
N SER A 281 7.35 -5.20 8.99
CA SER A 281 7.21 -4.52 7.70
C SER A 281 8.10 -3.28 7.58
N SER A 282 8.34 -2.59 8.69
CA SER A 282 9.19 -1.39 8.74
C SER A 282 10.67 -1.72 8.54
N PHE A 283 11.12 -2.87 9.07
CA PHE A 283 12.43 -3.43 8.76
C PHE A 283 12.56 -3.73 7.26
N TRP A 284 11.56 -4.38 6.66
CA TRP A 284 11.58 -4.71 5.23
C TRP A 284 11.56 -3.47 4.34
N VAL A 285 10.90 -2.38 4.77
CA VAL A 285 10.96 -1.07 4.09
C VAL A 285 12.39 -0.52 4.09
N LEU A 286 13.07 -0.49 5.24
CA LEU A 286 14.45 -0.03 5.32
C LEU A 286 15.39 -0.89 4.46
N PHE A 287 15.29 -2.21 4.58
CA PHE A 287 16.06 -3.18 3.79
C PHE A 287 15.86 -2.96 2.28
N TRP A 288 14.62 -2.76 1.84
CA TRP A 288 14.29 -2.49 0.44
C TRP A 288 14.93 -1.18 -0.05
N ILE A 289 14.84 -0.10 0.71
CA ILE A 289 15.43 1.19 0.35
C ILE A 289 16.95 1.06 0.19
N CYS A 290 17.62 0.39 1.13
CA CYS A 290 19.07 0.17 1.08
C CYS A 290 19.55 -0.58 -0.18
N ILE A 291 18.71 -1.44 -0.77
CA ILE A 291 19.01 -2.24 -1.96
C ILE A 291 18.65 -1.50 -3.26
N HIS A 292 17.50 -0.81 -3.24
CA HIS A 292 16.87 -0.29 -4.45
C HIS A 292 17.10 1.21 -4.68
N CYS A 293 17.77 1.93 -3.78
CA CYS A 293 17.96 3.38 -3.90
C CYS A 293 19.45 3.73 -3.84
N ASN A 294 19.97 4.41 -4.87
CA ASN A 294 21.35 4.94 -4.91
C ASN A 294 21.49 6.31 -4.24
N GLY A 295 20.38 6.90 -3.81
CA GLY A 295 20.30 8.25 -3.25
C GLY A 295 18.89 8.82 -3.41
N PRO A 296 18.66 10.08 -3.03
CA PRO A 296 17.37 10.73 -3.13
C PRO A 296 16.85 10.74 -4.58
N GLY A 297 15.72 10.08 -4.85
CA GLY A 297 15.12 10.01 -6.19
C GLY A 297 15.84 9.11 -7.20
N GLU A 298 16.93 8.44 -6.80
CA GLU A 298 17.73 7.60 -7.70
C GLU A 298 17.47 6.11 -7.48
N GLY A 299 16.57 5.56 -8.31
CA GLY A 299 16.13 4.18 -8.22
C GLY A 299 16.96 3.18 -9.00
N LYS A 300 17.12 1.99 -8.43
CA LYS A 300 17.62 0.79 -9.08
C LYS A 300 16.70 -0.39 -8.79
N VAL A 301 16.45 -1.21 -9.79
CA VAL A 301 15.72 -2.48 -9.61
C VAL A 301 16.72 -3.62 -9.52
N ILE A 302 16.81 -4.26 -8.35
CA ILE A 302 17.54 -5.52 -8.16
C ILE A 302 16.55 -6.67 -8.40
N ALA A 303 16.78 -7.46 -9.45
CA ALA A 303 15.83 -8.48 -9.91
C ALA A 303 15.50 -9.52 -8.82
N GLU A 304 16.48 -9.87 -7.99
CA GLU A 304 16.32 -10.84 -6.90
C GLU A 304 15.25 -10.41 -5.89
N PHE A 305 15.31 -9.16 -5.44
CA PHE A 305 14.37 -8.59 -4.47
C PHE A 305 13.08 -8.11 -5.15
N GLU A 306 13.14 -7.67 -6.41
CA GLU A 306 11.94 -7.33 -7.19
C GLU A 306 11.00 -8.54 -7.34
N ARG A 307 11.55 -9.77 -7.40
CA ARG A 307 10.76 -11.01 -7.41
C ARG A 307 9.83 -11.14 -6.19
N TRP A 308 10.15 -10.51 -5.07
CA TRP A 308 9.34 -10.58 -3.84
C TRP A 308 7.93 -10.02 -4.05
N ASN A 309 7.73 -9.13 -5.03
CA ASN A 309 6.40 -8.62 -5.36
C ASN A 309 5.51 -9.64 -6.09
N TYR A 310 6.10 -10.69 -6.65
CA TYR A 310 5.41 -11.66 -7.51
C TYR A 310 5.42 -13.07 -6.94
N ALA A 311 6.37 -13.40 -6.06
CA ALA A 311 6.41 -14.66 -5.34
C ALA A 311 5.08 -14.94 -4.62
N ASP A 312 4.70 -16.20 -4.56
CA ASP A 312 3.56 -16.59 -3.72
C ASP A 312 3.89 -16.39 -2.23
N THR A 313 2.86 -16.42 -1.38
CA THR A 313 3.04 -16.03 0.03
C THR A 313 3.91 -17.01 0.80
N GLU A 314 3.88 -18.29 0.45
CA GLU A 314 4.68 -19.31 1.14
C GLU A 314 6.15 -19.24 0.67
N GLU A 315 6.37 -19.11 -0.65
CA GLU A 315 7.70 -18.87 -1.22
C GLU A 315 8.34 -17.62 -0.60
N LEU A 316 7.61 -16.51 -0.57
CA LEU A 316 8.13 -15.24 -0.03
C LEU A 316 8.47 -15.33 1.46
N ALA A 317 7.64 -16.03 2.26
CA ALA A 317 7.94 -16.24 3.67
C ALA A 317 9.25 -17.01 3.86
N LYS A 318 9.48 -18.08 3.07
CA LYS A 318 10.72 -18.87 3.11
C LYS A 318 11.93 -18.04 2.68
N LEU A 319 11.82 -17.24 1.62
CA LEU A 319 12.89 -16.34 1.18
C LEU A 319 13.27 -15.36 2.29
N LYS A 320 12.28 -14.69 2.90
CA LYS A 320 12.49 -13.74 3.99
C LYS A 320 13.14 -14.38 5.22
N LEU A 321 12.67 -15.56 5.60
CA LEU A 321 13.24 -16.32 6.71
C LEU A 321 14.69 -16.69 6.44
N GLY A 322 15.00 -17.20 5.23
CA GLY A 322 16.36 -17.51 4.82
C GLY A 322 17.29 -16.29 4.81
N THR A 323 16.78 -15.12 4.40
CA THR A 323 17.55 -13.87 4.42
C THR A 323 17.78 -13.33 5.84
N ALA A 324 16.79 -13.38 6.72
CA ALA A 324 16.83 -12.68 8.01
C ALA A 324 17.33 -13.52 9.19
N SER A 325 17.20 -14.85 9.16
CA SER A 325 17.48 -15.69 10.32
C SER A 325 18.98 -15.86 10.58
N ASP A 326 19.76 -16.13 9.54
CA ASP A 326 21.19 -16.41 9.65
C ASP A 326 22.04 -15.12 9.52
N GLU A 327 22.98 -14.92 10.44
CA GLU A 327 23.78 -13.69 10.50
C GLU A 327 24.80 -13.60 9.36
N ASP A 328 25.40 -14.71 8.93
CA ASP A 328 26.40 -14.72 7.87
C ASP A 328 25.73 -14.54 6.50
N ILE A 329 24.59 -15.21 6.27
CA ILE A 329 23.77 -15.02 5.07
C ILE A 329 23.31 -13.57 4.98
N PHE A 330 22.80 -13.00 6.08
CA PHE A 330 22.35 -11.61 6.10
C PHE A 330 23.50 -10.65 5.81
N ARG A 331 24.65 -10.81 6.48
CA ARG A 331 25.82 -9.96 6.26
C ARG A 331 26.26 -9.99 4.80
N ASN A 332 26.46 -11.18 4.23
CA ASN A 332 26.88 -11.36 2.84
C ASN A 332 25.88 -10.70 1.87
N THR A 333 24.59 -10.88 2.11
CA THR A 333 23.51 -10.27 1.31
C THR A 333 23.58 -8.74 1.38
N THR A 334 23.75 -8.17 2.57
CA THR A 334 23.83 -6.70 2.71
C THR A 334 25.10 -6.12 2.09
N GLU A 335 26.24 -6.79 2.19
CA GLU A 335 27.50 -6.34 1.58
C GLU A 335 27.46 -6.36 0.05
N GLU A 336 26.81 -7.39 -0.51
CA GLU A 336 26.62 -7.55 -1.94
C GLU A 336 25.63 -6.54 -2.52
N PHE A 337 24.45 -6.40 -1.90
CA PHE A 337 23.31 -5.72 -2.52
C PHE A 337 23.04 -4.30 -2.04
N PHE A 338 23.50 -3.89 -0.84
CA PHE A 338 23.27 -2.51 -0.41
C PHE A 338 24.02 -1.55 -1.33
N THR A 339 23.32 -0.51 -1.78
CA THR A 339 23.91 0.51 -2.65
C THR A 339 25.04 1.23 -1.92
N LYS A 340 25.97 1.79 -2.69
CA LYS A 340 27.12 2.53 -2.12
C LYS A 340 26.68 3.60 -1.12
N TYR A 341 25.54 4.24 -1.38
CA TYR A 341 24.97 5.28 -0.54
C TYR A 341 24.49 4.77 0.82
N TYR A 342 23.92 3.56 0.87
CA TYR A 342 23.37 2.98 2.11
C TYR A 342 24.26 1.92 2.77
N ARG A 343 25.43 1.58 2.19
CA ARG A 343 26.43 0.71 2.82
C ARG A 343 26.80 1.10 4.26
N PRO A 344 26.93 2.39 4.63
CA PRO A 344 27.20 2.78 6.02
C PRO A 344 26.12 2.31 7.02
N LEU A 345 24.92 1.97 6.55
CA LEU A 345 23.82 1.48 7.39
C LEU A 345 23.91 0.00 7.74
N ILE A 346 24.77 -0.81 7.09
CA ILE A 346 24.85 -2.26 7.29
C ILE A 346 24.92 -2.66 8.78
N PRO A 347 25.81 -2.07 9.61
CA PRO A 347 25.90 -2.44 11.03
C PRO A 347 24.61 -2.15 11.81
N TRP A 348 23.93 -1.06 11.46
CA TRP A 348 22.69 -0.62 12.11
C TRP A 348 21.49 -1.46 11.69
N VAL A 349 21.39 -1.82 10.40
CA VAL A 349 20.35 -2.72 9.91
C VAL A 349 20.52 -4.11 10.50
N ASN A 350 21.76 -4.62 10.64
CA ASN A 350 21.98 -5.91 11.31
C ASN A 350 21.61 -5.87 12.80
N LYS A 351 21.89 -4.76 13.51
CA LYS A 351 21.40 -4.58 14.90
C LYS A 351 19.89 -4.59 14.98
N LEU A 352 19.21 -3.87 14.08
CA LEU A 352 17.75 -3.84 14.01
C LEU A 352 17.17 -5.22 13.67
N ARG A 353 17.78 -5.95 12.73
CA ARG A 353 17.41 -7.33 12.39
C ARG A 353 17.41 -8.20 13.64
N LYS A 354 18.47 -8.12 14.46
CA LYS A 354 18.51 -8.87 15.72
C LYS A 354 17.29 -8.52 16.57
N VAL A 355 17.01 -7.24 16.84
CA VAL A 355 15.84 -6.84 17.64
C VAL A 355 14.51 -7.36 17.07
N VAL A 356 14.31 -7.27 15.76
CA VAL A 356 13.04 -7.64 15.10
C VAL A 356 12.83 -9.15 15.03
N PHE A 357 13.89 -9.92 14.84
CA PHE A 357 13.83 -11.38 14.62
C PHE A 357 14.45 -12.19 15.78
N LEU A 358 14.66 -11.58 16.96
CA LEU A 358 15.22 -12.25 18.14
C LEU A 358 14.20 -13.25 18.71
N GLY A 359 14.66 -14.50 18.82
CA GLY A 359 13.83 -15.69 19.08
C GLY A 359 13.75 -16.61 17.86
N GLY A 360 14.86 -16.78 17.13
CA GLY A 360 14.97 -17.66 15.96
C GLY A 360 14.18 -18.96 16.17
N GLY A 361 13.43 -19.34 15.13
CA GLY A 361 12.39 -20.37 15.16
C GLY A 361 12.81 -21.75 15.65
#